data_AF-A0A522E0A8-F1
#
_entry.id   AF-A0A522E0A8-F1
#
_cell.length_a   1.000
_cell.length_b   1.000
_cell.length_c   1.000
_cell.angle_alpha   90.00
_cell.angle_beta   90.00
_cell.angle_gamma   90.00
#
_symmetry.space_group_name_H-M   'P 1'
#
loop_
_entity.id
_entity.type
_entity.pdbx_description
1 polymer ?
#
loop_
_entity_poly.entity_id
_entity_poly.type
_entity_poly.pdbx_seq_one_letter_code
_entity_poly.pdbx_strand_id
1 'polypeptide(L)'
;MRCKILFMFLSNVDIRQALKNGQIGITPFDEKRLGSWTYDVELGNVFRVPVSNSVKFIDPRKDKHDEHFRIVELKEGEEFVLHPHKFVLAHTKEYIKLNEEFVCILEGRSSFARWGIIPHVQAGIGEPGWEGQYTLEVMNMNEVPIILRPGDVLAQLYFSKFITPTDKPYYKKESGKYQGQQGPMGSKLFTEFSKI
;
A
#
# COMPACT_ATOMS: atom_id res chain seq x y z
N MET A 1 18.39 8.44 -34.27
CA MET A 1 18.06 7.38 -33.30
C MET A 1 16.81 7.79 -32.54
N ARG A 2 15.65 7.19 -32.82
CA ARG A 2 14.43 7.45 -32.03
C ARG A 2 14.55 6.66 -30.73
N CYS A 3 14.84 7.35 -29.64
CA CYS A 3 14.71 6.80 -28.29
C CYS A 3 13.22 6.47 -28.10
N LYS A 4 12.84 5.21 -28.30
CA LYS A 4 11.50 4.74 -27.93
C LYS A 4 11.50 4.69 -26.40
N ILE A 5 10.90 5.69 -25.77
CA ILE A 5 10.53 5.63 -24.36
C ILE A 5 9.44 4.54 -24.28
N LEU A 6 9.82 3.31 -23.94
CA LEU A 6 8.88 2.26 -23.62
C LEU A 6 8.60 2.34 -22.13
N PHE A 7 7.41 2.83 -21.78
CA PHE A 7 6.81 2.44 -20.50
C PHE A 7 6.40 0.98 -20.63
N MET A 8 7.13 0.08 -19.97
CA MET A 8 6.86 -1.35 -19.99
C MET A 8 6.27 -1.76 -18.64
N PHE A 9 4.96 -2.01 -18.62
CA PHE A 9 4.33 -2.76 -17.54
C PHE A 9 4.58 -4.25 -17.77
N LEU A 10 4.72 -4.99 -16.67
CA LEU A 10 4.92 -6.43 -16.72
C LEU A 10 3.58 -7.13 -16.93
N SER A 11 3.50 -8.02 -17.93
CA SER A 11 2.40 -8.97 -18.03
C SER A 11 2.50 -10.02 -16.92
N ASN A 12 1.49 -10.86 -16.77
CA ASN A 12 1.56 -11.99 -15.84
C ASN A 12 2.70 -12.97 -16.14
N VAL A 13 3.08 -13.16 -17.40
CA VAL A 13 4.24 -13.97 -17.79
C VAL A 13 5.52 -13.33 -17.24
N ASP A 14 5.64 -12.01 -17.38
CA ASP A 14 6.81 -11.27 -16.92
C ASP A 14 6.87 -11.18 -15.38
N ILE A 15 5.72 -11.02 -14.70
CA ILE A 15 5.63 -11.04 -13.23
C ILE A 15 6.14 -12.39 -12.71
N ARG A 16 5.70 -13.52 -13.29
CA ARG A 16 6.21 -14.85 -12.89
C ARG A 16 7.71 -14.96 -13.10
N GLN A 17 8.22 -14.47 -14.22
CA GLN A 17 9.64 -14.52 -14.50
C GLN A 17 10.46 -13.65 -13.54
N ALA A 18 9.97 -12.46 -13.22
CA ALA A 18 10.60 -11.55 -12.26
C ALA A 18 10.59 -12.12 -10.83
N LEU A 19 9.50 -12.78 -10.42
CA LEU A 19 9.41 -13.53 -9.16
C LEU A 19 10.44 -14.67 -9.12
N LYS A 20 10.49 -15.50 -10.17
CA LYS A 20 11.44 -16.61 -10.28
C LYS A 20 12.90 -16.16 -10.22
N ASN A 21 13.19 -15.00 -10.81
CA ASN A 21 14.52 -14.40 -10.82
C ASN A 21 14.88 -13.66 -9.52
N GLY A 22 13.95 -13.56 -8.56
CA GLY A 22 14.16 -12.81 -7.31
C GLY A 22 14.25 -11.28 -7.50
N GLN A 23 13.75 -10.77 -8.63
CA GLN A 23 13.77 -9.33 -8.95
C GLN A 23 12.62 -8.59 -8.25
N ILE A 24 11.48 -9.26 -8.11
CA ILE A 24 10.36 -8.86 -7.27
C ILE A 24 10.00 -10.02 -6.34
N GLY A 25 9.39 -9.73 -5.20
CA GLY A 25 8.88 -10.69 -4.24
C GLY A 25 7.48 -10.31 -3.79
N ILE A 26 6.61 -11.31 -3.66
CA ILE A 26 5.25 -11.19 -3.12
C ILE A 26 5.07 -12.34 -2.13
N THR A 27 4.76 -12.05 -0.88
CA THR A 27 4.63 -13.08 0.17
C THR A 27 3.42 -12.80 1.07
N PRO A 28 2.41 -13.69 1.13
CA PRO A 28 2.26 -14.89 0.32
C PRO A 28 1.94 -14.58 -1.16
N PHE A 29 2.41 -15.41 -2.08
CA PHE A 29 2.00 -15.38 -3.49
C PHE A 29 0.95 -16.47 -3.75
N ASP A 30 -0.17 -16.10 -4.38
CA ASP A 30 -1.18 -17.01 -4.87
C ASP A 30 -1.41 -16.78 -6.36
N GLU A 31 -1.12 -17.80 -7.17
CA GLU A 31 -1.27 -17.77 -8.62
C GLU A 31 -2.69 -17.38 -9.06
N LYS A 32 -3.73 -17.68 -8.26
CA LYS A 32 -5.12 -17.33 -8.60
C LYS A 32 -5.39 -15.83 -8.58
N ARG A 33 -4.56 -15.04 -7.90
CA ARG A 33 -4.66 -13.58 -7.83
C ARG A 33 -3.87 -12.88 -8.93
N LEU A 34 -3.06 -13.62 -9.68
CA LEU A 34 -2.31 -13.07 -10.78
C LEU A 34 -3.24 -12.91 -11.99
N GLY A 35 -3.58 -11.66 -12.31
CA GLY A 35 -4.39 -11.27 -13.45
C GLY A 35 -3.63 -11.35 -14.77
N SER A 36 -3.99 -10.52 -15.75
CA SER A 36 -3.29 -10.46 -17.04
C SER A 36 -1.98 -9.66 -16.96
N TRP A 37 -1.92 -8.65 -16.08
CA TRP A 37 -0.74 -7.79 -15.86
C TRP A 37 -0.70 -7.17 -14.45
N THR A 38 -1.69 -7.49 -13.61
CA THR A 38 -1.79 -7.04 -12.23
C THR A 38 -1.80 -8.24 -11.28
N TYR A 39 -1.50 -8.00 -10.01
CA TYR A 39 -1.64 -8.96 -8.92
C TYR A 39 -2.61 -8.40 -7.88
N ASP A 40 -3.74 -9.08 -7.68
CA ASP A 40 -4.74 -8.72 -6.67
C ASP A 40 -4.19 -8.94 -5.25
N VAL A 41 -4.30 -7.95 -4.36
CA VAL A 41 -3.78 -8.02 -2.98
C VAL A 41 -4.92 -8.04 -1.96
N GLU A 42 -4.76 -8.86 -0.91
CA GLU A 42 -5.73 -9.00 0.16
C GLU A 42 -5.60 -7.89 1.21
N LEU A 43 -6.74 -7.48 1.75
CA LEU A 43 -6.83 -6.67 2.96
C LEU A 43 -6.33 -7.47 4.17
N GLY A 44 -5.41 -6.89 4.94
CA GLY A 44 -4.96 -7.41 6.23
C GLY A 44 -6.03 -7.28 7.32
N ASN A 45 -5.71 -7.74 8.53
CA ASN A 45 -6.67 -7.78 9.65
C ASN A 45 -6.50 -6.63 10.66
N VAL A 46 -5.50 -5.75 10.47
CA VAL A 46 -5.23 -4.64 11.39
C VAL A 46 -5.65 -3.31 10.76
N PHE A 47 -6.38 -2.51 11.54
CA PHE A 47 -6.83 -1.18 11.17
C PHE A 47 -6.37 -0.16 12.21
N ARG A 48 -5.98 1.03 11.77
CA ARG A 48 -5.87 2.21 12.62
C ARG A 48 -7.05 3.12 12.34
N VAL A 49 -7.85 3.34 13.37
CA VAL A 49 -9.08 4.13 13.31
C VAL A 49 -8.84 5.48 14.00
N PRO A 50 -9.04 6.62 13.30
CA PRO A 50 -8.91 7.94 13.92
C PRO A 50 -9.80 8.09 15.16
N VAL A 51 -9.27 8.71 16.22
CA VAL A 51 -10.03 9.07 17.42
C VAL A 51 -10.25 10.59 17.47
N SER A 52 -11.50 11.03 17.48
CA SER A 52 -11.86 12.46 17.43
C SER A 52 -11.99 13.13 18.79
N ASN A 53 -12.36 12.37 19.83
CA ASN A 53 -12.87 12.97 21.07
C ASN A 53 -11.79 13.62 21.95
N SER A 54 -10.50 13.40 21.65
CA SER A 54 -9.36 13.92 22.41
C SER A 54 -8.42 14.82 21.59
N VAL A 55 -8.67 15.00 20.30
CA VAL A 55 -7.73 15.65 19.37
C VAL A 55 -8.31 16.95 18.82
N LYS A 56 -7.70 18.09 19.17
CA LYS A 56 -8.14 19.41 18.67
C LYS A 56 -7.73 19.65 17.21
N PHE A 57 -6.53 19.24 16.86
CA PHE A 57 -5.93 19.37 15.53
C PHE A 57 -4.75 18.41 15.41
N ILE A 58 -4.31 18.15 14.18
CA ILE A 58 -3.10 17.39 13.87
C ILE A 58 -2.02 18.39 13.46
N ASP A 59 -0.86 18.33 14.12
CA ASP A 59 0.35 19.05 13.72
C ASP A 59 1.32 18.03 13.10
N PRO A 60 1.44 17.97 11.76
CA PRO A 60 2.22 16.91 11.10
C PRO A 60 3.73 16.96 11.37
N ARG A 61 4.22 18.02 12.01
CA ARG A 61 5.62 18.16 12.42
C ARG A 61 5.92 17.52 13.77
N LYS A 62 4.90 17.05 14.51
CA LYS A 62 5.06 16.43 15.82
C LYS A 62 4.90 14.92 15.73
N ASP A 63 5.69 14.21 16.52
CA ASP A 63 5.58 12.75 16.67
C ASP A 63 4.42 12.40 17.60
N LYS A 64 3.20 12.54 17.07
CA LYS A 64 1.94 12.30 17.80
C LYS A 64 0.95 11.47 17.00
N HIS A 65 1.40 10.87 15.89
CA HIS A 65 0.52 10.12 15.00
C HIS A 65 -0.23 9.03 15.76
N ASP A 66 0.47 8.25 16.59
CA ASP A 66 -0.14 7.14 17.33
C ASP A 66 -1.17 7.60 18.38
N GLU A 67 -1.09 8.83 18.90
CA GLU A 67 -2.10 9.39 19.80
C GLU A 67 -3.44 9.67 19.09
N HIS A 68 -3.42 9.81 17.76
CA HIS A 68 -4.59 10.15 16.95
C HIS A 68 -5.36 8.93 16.45
N PHE A 69 -4.86 7.71 16.68
CA PHE A 69 -5.47 6.49 16.20
C PHE A 69 -5.56 5.44 17.30
N ARG A 70 -6.66 4.67 17.29
CA ARG A 70 -6.74 3.40 18.01
C ARG A 70 -6.52 2.25 17.03
N ILE A 71 -5.91 1.17 17.50
CA ILE A 71 -5.73 -0.05 16.71
C ILE A 71 -6.94 -0.96 16.90
N VAL A 72 -7.43 -1.52 15.81
CA VAL A 72 -8.43 -2.59 15.77
C VAL A 72 -7.80 -3.75 15.02
N GLU A 73 -7.67 -4.89 15.70
CA GLU A 73 -7.24 -6.13 15.08
C GLU A 73 -8.43 -7.08 15.04
N LEU A 74 -8.80 -7.50 13.84
CA LEU A 74 -9.88 -8.46 13.63
C LEU A 74 -9.38 -9.89 13.78
N LYS A 75 -10.20 -10.72 14.41
CA LYS A 75 -10.07 -12.18 14.39
C LYS A 75 -10.68 -12.75 13.12
N GLU A 76 -10.38 -14.02 12.85
CA GLU A 76 -10.96 -14.76 11.74
C GLU A 76 -12.50 -14.71 11.79
N GLY A 77 -13.13 -14.36 10.67
CA GLY A 77 -14.58 -14.23 10.54
C GLY A 77 -15.17 -12.92 11.10
N GLU A 78 -14.38 -12.07 11.76
CA GLU A 78 -14.85 -10.74 12.17
C GLU A 78 -14.87 -9.76 10.98
N GLU A 79 -15.65 -8.70 11.15
CA GLU A 79 -15.87 -7.70 10.11
C GLU A 79 -15.61 -6.29 10.63
N PHE A 80 -15.10 -5.43 9.75
CA PHE A 80 -14.91 -4.01 10.01
C PHE A 80 -15.97 -3.19 9.28
N VAL A 81 -16.79 -2.46 10.04
CA VAL A 81 -17.80 -1.54 9.48
C VAL A 81 -17.16 -0.18 9.24
N LEU A 82 -16.85 0.14 7.98
CA LEU A 82 -16.37 1.46 7.58
C LEU A 82 -17.57 2.40 7.33
N HIS A 83 -17.80 3.28 8.29
CA HIS A 83 -18.89 4.25 8.24
C HIS A 83 -18.73 5.26 7.08
N PRO A 84 -19.86 5.88 6.64
CA PRO A 84 -19.87 6.95 5.64
C PRO A 84 -18.85 8.05 5.91
N HIS A 85 -18.13 8.47 4.87
CA HIS A 85 -17.18 9.58 4.89
C HIS A 85 -16.06 9.43 5.94
N LYS A 86 -15.78 8.20 6.35
CA LYS A 86 -14.69 7.89 7.29
C LYS A 86 -13.46 7.39 6.56
N PHE A 87 -12.32 7.73 7.16
CA PHE A 87 -10.98 7.34 6.79
C PHE A 87 -10.42 6.39 7.83
N VAL A 88 -9.71 5.36 7.40
CA VAL A 88 -8.90 4.47 8.24
C VAL A 88 -7.60 4.11 7.54
N LEU A 89 -6.56 3.79 8.31
CA LEU A 89 -5.42 3.08 7.73
C LEU A 89 -5.64 1.59 7.87
N ALA A 90 -5.45 0.86 6.77
CA ALA A 90 -5.38 -0.59 6.74
C ALA A 90 -4.06 -1.01 6.08
N HIS A 91 -3.90 -2.28 5.74
CA HIS A 91 -2.71 -2.73 5.03
C HIS A 91 -3.01 -3.90 4.10
N THR A 92 -2.10 -4.16 3.17
CA THR A 92 -2.10 -5.43 2.43
C THR A 92 -1.65 -6.57 3.34
N LYS A 93 -2.21 -7.74 3.14
CA LYS A 93 -1.70 -8.98 3.74
C LYS A 93 -0.34 -9.34 3.15
N GLU A 94 -0.18 -9.15 1.85
CA GLU A 94 1.05 -9.45 1.13
C GLU A 94 2.15 -8.46 1.45
N TYR A 95 3.31 -9.01 1.76
CA TYR A 95 4.59 -8.32 1.83
C TYR A 95 5.24 -8.32 0.45
N ILE A 96 5.58 -7.12 -0.04
CA ILE A 96 6.17 -6.90 -1.36
C ILE A 96 7.65 -6.59 -1.17
N LYS A 97 8.48 -7.06 -2.09
CA LYS A 97 9.92 -6.77 -2.14
C LYS A 97 10.33 -6.43 -3.56
N LEU A 98 11.08 -5.35 -3.75
CA LEU A 98 11.59 -4.93 -5.05
C LEU A 98 13.11 -4.81 -5.00
N ASN A 99 13.78 -5.22 -6.07
CA ASN A 99 15.16 -4.81 -6.29
C ASN A 99 15.20 -3.37 -6.87
N GLU A 100 16.39 -2.92 -7.24
CA GLU A 100 16.67 -1.56 -7.71
C GLU A 100 16.22 -1.27 -9.16
N GLU A 101 15.70 -2.28 -9.86
CA GLU A 101 15.28 -2.18 -11.26
C GLU A 101 13.76 -1.97 -11.42
N PHE A 102 12.96 -2.24 -10.40
CA PHE A 102 11.50 -2.27 -10.51
C PHE A 102 10.81 -1.24 -9.62
N VAL A 103 9.73 -0.67 -10.13
CA VAL A 103 8.71 0.03 -9.36
C VAL A 103 7.46 -0.84 -9.27
N CYS A 104 6.78 -0.78 -8.13
CA CYS A 104 5.46 -1.33 -7.94
C CYS A 104 4.47 -0.19 -7.73
N ILE A 105 3.29 -0.31 -8.32
CA ILE A 105 2.23 0.69 -8.16
C ILE A 105 0.97 -0.05 -7.72
N LEU A 106 0.41 0.43 -6.63
CA LEU A 106 -0.85 -0.01 -6.04
C LEU A 106 -1.98 0.85 -6.58
N GLU A 107 -3.02 0.21 -7.09
CA GLU A 107 -4.23 0.87 -7.53
C GLU A 107 -5.48 0.17 -7.00
N GLY A 108 -6.59 0.92 -6.96
CA GLY A 108 -7.86 0.36 -6.56
C GLY A 108 -8.45 -0.61 -7.57
N ARG A 109 -9.28 -1.54 -7.11
CA ARG A 109 -10.09 -2.39 -7.99
C ARG A 109 -11.36 -1.69 -8.38
N SER A 110 -11.71 -1.77 -9.67
CA SER A 110 -12.92 -1.14 -10.20
C SER A 110 -14.19 -1.58 -9.46
N SER A 111 -14.25 -2.83 -9.00
CA SER A 111 -15.40 -3.37 -8.26
C SER A 111 -15.67 -2.61 -6.96
N PHE A 112 -14.64 -2.36 -6.15
CA PHE A 112 -14.77 -1.59 -4.90
C PHE A 112 -14.93 -0.09 -5.16
N ALA A 113 -14.27 0.44 -6.20
CA ALA A 113 -14.45 1.83 -6.60
C ALA A 113 -15.90 2.15 -6.99
N ARG A 114 -16.61 1.21 -7.65
CA ARG A 114 -18.05 1.35 -7.98
C ARG A 114 -18.97 1.30 -6.77
N TRP A 115 -18.48 0.74 -5.66
CA TRP A 115 -19.11 0.84 -4.35
C TRP A 115 -18.56 2.02 -3.55
N GLY A 116 -17.96 3.04 -4.17
CA GLY A 116 -17.49 4.25 -3.47
C GLY A 116 -16.36 4.02 -2.46
N ILE A 117 -15.62 2.91 -2.54
CA ILE A 117 -14.43 2.69 -1.71
C ILE A 117 -13.19 3.17 -2.46
N ILE A 118 -12.43 4.04 -1.79
CA ILE A 118 -11.09 4.45 -2.20
C ILE A 118 -10.09 3.68 -1.33
N PRO A 119 -9.27 2.78 -1.87
CA PRO A 119 -8.34 1.97 -1.06
C PRO A 119 -7.02 2.67 -0.73
N HIS A 120 -6.63 3.65 -1.54
CA HIS A 120 -5.47 4.52 -1.31
C HIS A 120 -5.78 5.90 -1.90
N VAL A 121 -5.19 6.96 -1.34
CA VAL A 121 -5.54 8.33 -1.74
C VAL A 121 -4.50 8.93 -2.67
N GLN A 122 -3.20 8.80 -2.34
CA GLN A 122 -2.13 9.50 -3.06
C GLN A 122 -0.78 8.77 -3.15
N ALA A 123 -0.51 7.77 -2.30
CA ALA A 123 0.85 7.26 -2.09
C ALA A 123 1.04 5.77 -2.44
N GLY A 124 0.37 5.29 -3.50
CA GLY A 124 0.44 3.90 -3.94
C GLY A 124 1.75 3.44 -4.61
N ILE A 125 2.90 4.11 -4.42
CA ILE A 125 4.15 3.77 -5.12
C ILE A 125 5.12 3.04 -4.19
N GLY A 126 5.46 1.80 -4.54
CA GLY A 126 6.61 1.06 -4.02
C GLY A 126 7.85 1.36 -4.87
N GLU A 127 8.77 2.15 -4.32
CA GLU A 127 9.99 2.57 -5.01
C GLU A 127 11.01 1.42 -5.18
N PRO A 128 11.97 1.51 -6.12
CA PRO A 128 13.03 0.51 -6.24
C PRO A 128 13.80 0.28 -4.94
N GLY A 129 14.03 -0.99 -4.60
CA GLY A 129 14.66 -1.39 -3.34
C GLY A 129 13.71 -1.34 -2.12
N TRP A 130 12.46 -0.91 -2.28
CA TRP A 130 11.49 -0.93 -1.19
C TRP A 130 11.03 -2.37 -0.90
N GLU A 131 10.81 -2.65 0.38
CA GLU A 131 10.03 -3.81 0.81
C GLU A 131 9.10 -3.47 1.98
N GLY A 132 7.97 -4.16 2.07
CA GLY A 132 6.95 -3.93 3.08
C GLY A 132 5.57 -4.43 2.69
N GLN A 133 4.63 -4.41 3.63
CA GLN A 133 3.20 -4.40 3.33
C GLN A 133 2.82 -2.97 2.92
N TYR A 134 1.93 -2.80 1.94
CA TYR A 134 1.38 -1.47 1.67
C TYR A 134 0.48 -1.06 2.82
N THR A 135 0.66 0.16 3.33
CA THR A 135 -0.36 0.81 4.15
C THR A 135 -1.40 1.38 3.19
N LEU A 136 -2.68 1.13 3.49
CA LEU A 136 -3.83 1.53 2.68
C LEU A 136 -4.55 2.69 3.35
N GLU A 137 -4.77 3.78 2.62
CA GLU A 137 -5.56 4.93 3.06
C GLU A 137 -7.03 4.77 2.66
N VAL A 138 -7.76 3.91 3.39
CA VAL A 138 -9.10 3.50 2.97
C VAL A 138 -10.16 4.52 3.36
N MET A 139 -10.96 4.97 2.39
CA MET A 139 -12.07 5.90 2.60
C MET A 139 -13.38 5.37 1.98
N ASN A 140 -14.48 5.52 2.72
CA ASN A 140 -15.83 5.27 2.23
C ASN A 140 -16.47 6.59 1.78
N MET A 141 -16.71 6.74 0.48
CA MET A 141 -17.34 7.92 -0.13
C MET A 141 -18.87 7.83 -0.21
N ASN A 142 -19.48 6.75 0.29
CA ASN A 142 -20.94 6.59 0.27
C ASN A 142 -21.60 7.21 1.49
N GLU A 143 -22.93 7.31 1.41
CA GLU A 143 -23.81 7.71 2.51
C GLU A 143 -24.20 6.55 3.43
N VAL A 144 -23.82 5.31 3.12
CA VAL A 144 -24.10 4.12 3.93
C VAL A 144 -22.82 3.38 4.34
N PRO A 145 -22.80 2.68 5.49
CA PRO A 145 -21.65 1.90 5.90
C PRO A 145 -21.34 0.78 4.92
N ILE A 146 -20.06 0.47 4.76
CA ILE A 146 -19.57 -0.68 4.00
C ILE A 146 -18.84 -1.63 4.94
N ILE A 147 -19.09 -2.92 4.77
CA ILE A 147 -18.42 -3.96 5.53
C ILE A 147 -17.16 -4.38 4.78
N LEU A 148 -16.03 -4.38 5.48
CA LEU A 148 -14.74 -4.86 5.02
C LEU A 148 -14.33 -6.07 5.87
N ARG A 149 -13.73 -7.08 5.23
CA ARG A 149 -13.24 -8.29 5.89
C ARG A 149 -11.77 -8.54 5.53
N PRO A 150 -10.98 -9.10 6.44
CA PRO A 150 -9.65 -9.61 6.08
C PRO A 150 -9.79 -10.58 4.90
N GLY A 151 -8.92 -10.45 3.90
CA GLY A 151 -9.01 -11.21 2.65
C GLY A 151 -9.79 -10.52 1.53
N ASP A 152 -10.56 -9.46 1.80
CA ASP A 152 -11.18 -8.67 0.73
C ASP A 152 -10.11 -8.09 -0.19
N VAL A 153 -10.34 -8.16 -1.49
CA VAL A 153 -9.40 -7.65 -2.48
C VAL A 153 -9.81 -6.24 -2.90
N LEU A 154 -9.28 -5.23 -2.19
CA LEU A 154 -9.57 -3.81 -2.42
C LEU A 154 -8.68 -3.20 -3.52
N ALA A 155 -7.46 -3.72 -3.65
CA ALA A 155 -6.43 -3.14 -4.49
C ALA A 155 -5.71 -4.22 -5.31
N GLN A 156 -4.94 -3.76 -6.28
CA GLN A 156 -4.14 -4.57 -7.18
C GLN A 156 -2.81 -3.86 -7.45
N LEU A 157 -1.77 -4.65 -7.68
CA LEU A 157 -0.43 -4.17 -7.97
C LEU A 157 -0.11 -4.35 -9.45
N TYR A 158 0.58 -3.39 -10.06
CA TYR A 158 1.32 -3.62 -11.30
C TYR A 158 2.77 -3.17 -11.15
N PHE A 159 3.63 -3.74 -11.99
CA PHE A 159 5.06 -3.56 -11.92
C PHE A 159 5.58 -2.99 -13.23
N SER A 160 6.60 -2.14 -13.14
CA SER A 160 7.32 -1.65 -14.29
C SER A 160 8.81 -1.71 -14.03
N LYS A 161 9.57 -2.04 -15.08
CA LYS A 161 11.03 -2.05 -15.03
C LYS A 161 11.58 -0.71 -15.50
N PHE A 162 12.52 -0.13 -14.77
CA PHE A 162 13.27 1.04 -15.21
C PHE A 162 14.19 0.68 -16.39
N ILE A 163 14.39 1.66 -17.29
CA ILE A 163 15.36 1.55 -18.39
C ILE A 163 16.77 1.34 -17.84
N THR A 164 17.07 1.99 -16.71
CA THR A 164 18.35 1.88 -16.00
C THR A 164 18.05 1.80 -14.49
N PRO A 165 18.64 0.85 -13.76
CA PRO A 165 18.43 0.73 -12.31
C PRO A 165 18.83 2.02 -11.57
N THR A 166 18.17 2.33 -10.46
CA THR A 166 18.51 3.51 -9.67
C THR A 166 19.79 3.30 -8.85
N ASP A 167 20.61 4.35 -8.75
CA ASP A 167 21.74 4.43 -7.81
C ASP A 167 21.30 4.82 -6.38
N LYS A 168 20.03 5.21 -6.21
CA LYS A 168 19.43 5.67 -4.95
C LYS A 168 18.22 4.81 -4.58
N PRO A 169 18.40 3.51 -4.29
CA PRO A 169 17.29 2.65 -3.88
C PRO A 169 16.74 3.06 -2.52
N TYR A 170 15.46 2.73 -2.28
CA TYR A 170 14.71 3.17 -1.12
C TYR A 170 15.41 2.87 0.21
N TYR A 171 15.98 1.66 0.36
CA TYR A 171 16.69 1.24 1.57
C TYR A 171 17.97 2.04 1.87
N LYS A 172 18.51 2.81 0.92
CA LYS A 172 19.65 3.71 1.13
C LYS A 172 19.22 5.16 1.37
N LYS A 173 17.95 5.50 1.17
CA LYS A 173 17.47 6.87 1.33
C LYS A 173 17.26 7.17 2.80
N GLU A 174 17.75 8.32 3.25
CA GLU A 174 17.36 8.85 4.56
C GLU A 174 15.85 9.14 4.65
N SER A 175 15.21 9.43 3.52
CA SER A 175 13.75 9.58 3.40
C SER A 175 13.01 8.23 3.35
N GLY A 176 13.72 7.10 3.35
CA GLY A 176 13.19 5.74 3.28
C GLY A 176 12.57 5.26 4.60
N LYS A 177 11.62 6.02 5.15
CA LYS A 177 11.10 5.88 6.52
C LYS A 177 10.32 4.59 6.78
N TYR A 178 9.87 3.95 5.69
CA TYR A 178 8.88 2.88 5.69
C TYR A 178 9.44 1.57 5.14
N GLN A 179 10.77 1.42 5.13
CA GLN A 179 11.42 0.18 4.72
C GLN A 179 11.08 -0.94 5.70
N GLY A 180 10.65 -2.07 5.17
CA GLY A 180 10.27 -3.25 5.94
C GLY A 180 8.98 -3.10 6.75
N GLN A 181 8.12 -2.14 6.40
CA GLN A 181 6.92 -1.88 7.19
C GLN A 181 5.95 -3.07 7.20
N GLN A 182 5.31 -3.29 8.34
CA GLN A 182 4.26 -4.29 8.54
C GLN A 182 3.07 -3.62 9.22
N GLY A 183 1.88 -4.09 8.85
CA GLY A 183 0.63 -3.49 9.26
C GLY A 183 0.42 -2.07 8.71
N PRO A 184 -0.64 -1.38 9.16
CA PRO A 184 -0.89 0.01 8.80
C PRO A 184 0.08 0.89 9.59
N MET A 185 1.25 1.21 9.05
CA MET A 185 2.24 2.02 9.78
C MET A 185 1.78 3.48 9.84
N GLY A 186 1.93 4.11 11.00
CA GLY A 186 1.63 5.53 11.15
C GLY A 186 2.60 6.44 10.40
N SER A 187 2.16 7.66 10.09
CA SER A 187 3.02 8.63 9.41
C SER A 187 4.24 9.00 10.25
N LYS A 188 5.43 8.95 9.62
CA LYS A 188 6.72 9.40 10.17
C LYS A 188 7.15 10.75 9.59
N LEU A 189 6.20 11.57 9.14
CA LEU A 189 6.49 12.86 8.50
C LEU A 189 7.37 13.76 9.38
N PHE A 190 7.16 13.80 10.69
CA PHE A 190 7.94 14.60 11.65
C PHE A 190 9.47 14.44 11.55
N THR A 191 9.95 13.27 11.10
CA THR A 191 11.39 12.99 10.95
C THR A 191 12.06 13.84 9.86
N GLU A 192 11.31 14.40 8.91
CA GLU A 192 11.83 15.36 7.91
C GLU A 192 12.14 16.73 8.51
N PHE A 193 11.45 17.11 9.59
CA PHE A 193 11.60 18.42 10.22
C PHE A 193 12.56 18.41 11.40
N SER A 194 12.92 17.23 11.91
CA SER A 194 13.85 17.07 13.05
C SER A 194 15.33 17.20 12.65
N LYS A 195 15.61 17.39 11.37
CA LYS A 195 16.97 17.46 10.78
C LYS A 195 17.37 18.88 10.34
N ILE A 196 16.54 19.88 10.65
CA ILE A 196 16.80 21.32 10.45
C ILE A 196 17.16 21.92 11.80
#